data_AF-A0A9R1KU81-F1
#
_entry.id   AF-A0A9R1KU81-F1
#
_cell.length_a   1.000
_cell.length_b   1.000
_cell.length_c   1.000
_cell.angle_alpha   90.00
_cell.angle_beta   90.00
_cell.angle_gamma   90.00
#
_symmetry.space_group_name_H-M   'P 1'
#
loop_
_entity.id
_entity.type
_entity.pdbx_description
1 polymer ?
#
loop_
_entity_poly.entity_id
_entity_poly.type
_entity_poly.pdbx_seq_one_letter_code
_entity_poly.pdbx_strand_id
1 'polypeptide(L)'
;YHANRMLSFYAPGWCGEVRDVIYSNSGTVTVVYRVILKGTDGEAFRDATGTAKVHEGRNDDAVAAAEEAAFSKACARFGFGLYLYHQDEIL
;
A
#
# COMPACT_ATOMS: atom_id res chain seq x y z
N TYR A 1 -6.33 -5.48 -4.30
CA TYR A 1 -7.11 -5.22 -5.55
C TYR A 1 -8.32 -4.27 -5.38
N HIS A 2 -9.20 -4.45 -4.39
CA HIS A 2 -10.43 -3.64 -4.23
C HIS A 2 -10.16 -2.14 -3.93
N ALA A 3 -9.08 -1.82 -3.21
CA ALA A 3 -8.73 -0.43 -2.89
C ALA A 3 -8.47 0.43 -4.15
N ASN A 4 -7.79 -0.10 -5.18
CA ASN A 4 -7.57 0.63 -6.44
C ASN A 4 -8.91 1.01 -7.11
N ARG A 5 -9.87 0.10 -7.13
CA ARG A 5 -11.19 0.35 -7.73
C ARG A 5 -11.96 1.41 -6.95
N MET A 6 -11.91 1.36 -5.62
CA MET A 6 -12.53 2.37 -4.76
C MET A 6 -11.89 3.74 -4.97
N LEU A 7 -10.56 3.83 -5.00
CA LEU A 7 -9.84 5.08 -5.22
C LEU A 7 -10.18 5.68 -6.59
N SER A 8 -10.18 4.87 -7.65
CA SER A 8 -10.54 5.34 -8.99
C SER A 8 -11.99 5.82 -9.10
N PHE A 9 -12.88 5.33 -8.24
CA PHE A 9 -14.28 5.76 -8.21
C PHE A 9 -14.49 7.03 -7.37
N TYR A 10 -13.94 7.08 -6.16
CA TYR A 10 -14.19 8.18 -5.20
C TYR A 10 -13.20 9.34 -5.29
N ALA A 11 -11.99 9.10 -5.77
CA ALA A 11 -10.92 10.08 -5.88
C ALA A 11 -10.29 10.02 -7.28
N PRO A 12 -11.03 10.40 -8.34
CA PRO A 12 -10.50 10.40 -9.70
C PRO A 12 -9.24 11.27 -9.78
N GLY A 13 -8.17 10.72 -10.33
CA GLY A 13 -6.86 11.39 -10.39
C GLY A 13 -5.95 11.14 -9.18
N TRP A 14 -6.32 10.21 -8.27
CA TRP A 14 -5.40 9.70 -7.26
C TRP A 14 -4.12 9.14 -7.90
N CYS A 15 -3.01 9.21 -7.16
CA CYS A 15 -1.78 8.56 -7.54
C CYS A 15 -1.14 7.82 -6.35
N GLY A 16 -0.40 6.78 -6.68
CA GLY A 16 0.42 6.03 -5.74
C GLY A 16 1.89 6.12 -6.15
N GLU A 17 2.79 6.23 -5.19
CA GLU A 17 4.23 6.40 -5.41
C GLU A 17 5.02 5.55 -4.42
N VAL A 18 5.98 4.77 -4.92
CA VAL A 18 7.03 4.17 -4.10
C VAL A 18 8.03 5.27 -3.73
N ARG A 19 8.11 5.59 -2.44
CA ARG A 19 8.99 6.62 -1.90
C ARG A 19 10.39 6.10 -1.63
N ASP A 20 10.50 4.84 -1.21
CA ASP A 20 11.78 4.19 -0.91
C ASP A 20 11.64 2.67 -0.89
N VAL A 21 12.76 1.97 -1.13
CA VAL A 21 12.89 0.51 -1.05
C VAL A 21 14.14 0.16 -0.25
N ILE A 22 13.95 -0.39 0.94
CA ILE A 22 15.01 -0.64 1.92
C ILE A 22 15.23 -2.15 2.03
N TYR A 23 16.41 -2.61 1.62
CA TYR A 23 16.85 -3.99 1.81
C TYR A 23 17.60 -4.13 3.13
N SER A 24 17.23 -5.13 3.94
CA SER A 24 17.94 -5.45 5.16
C SER A 24 18.90 -6.63 4.96
N ASN A 25 19.97 -6.64 5.76
CA ASN A 25 20.89 -7.78 5.83
C ASN A 25 20.23 -9.04 6.43
N SER A 26 19.04 -8.91 7.02
CA SER A 26 18.24 -10.04 7.52
C SER A 26 17.41 -10.73 6.43
N GLY A 27 17.56 -10.34 5.16
CA GLY A 27 16.82 -10.92 4.05
C GLY A 27 15.37 -10.45 3.99
N THR A 28 15.11 -9.19 4.36
CA THR A 28 13.79 -8.57 4.18
C THR A 28 13.90 -7.32 3.32
N VAL A 29 12.82 -7.02 2.61
CA VAL A 29 12.65 -5.76 1.88
C VAL A 29 11.49 -5.00 2.48
N THR A 30 11.69 -3.71 2.71
CA THR A 30 10.67 -2.79 3.20
C THR A 30 10.43 -1.71 2.16
N VAL A 31 9.18 -1.56 1.73
CA VAL A 31 8.75 -0.53 0.80
C VAL A 31 8.05 0.58 1.58
N VAL A 32 8.43 1.82 1.33
CA VAL A 32 7.71 3.01 1.79
C VAL A 32 6.84 3.48 0.63
N TYR A 33 5.52 3.50 0.83
CA TYR A 33 4.56 3.86 -0.21
C TYR A 33 3.71 5.05 0.21
N ARG A 34 3.40 5.92 -0.74
CA ARG A 34 2.55 7.10 -0.58
C ARG A 34 1.32 6.98 -1.48
N VAL A 35 0.14 7.19 -0.91
CA VAL A 35 -1.10 7.40 -1.65
C VAL A 35 -1.46 8.88 -1.57
N ILE A 36 -1.75 9.50 -2.72
CA ILE A 36 -2.10 10.91 -2.87
C ILE A 36 -3.50 10.98 -3.48
N LEU A 37 -4.39 11.71 -2.81
CA LEU A 37 -5.72 12.05 -3.29
C LEU A 37 -5.73 13.52 -3.70
N LYS A 38 -6.24 13.79 -4.90
CA LYS A 38 -6.40 15.15 -5.42
C LYS A 38 -7.81 15.63 -5.13
N GLY A 39 -7.93 16.62 -4.26
CA GLY A 39 -9.19 17.32 -3.98
C GLY A 39 -9.23 18.67 -4.68
N THR A 40 -10.38 19.33 -4.62
CA THR A 40 -10.55 20.71 -5.11
C THR A 40 -9.70 21.71 -4.34
N ASP A 41 -9.53 21.46 -3.03
CA ASP A 41 -8.88 22.39 -2.10
C ASP A 41 -7.39 22.07 -1.89
N GLY A 42 -6.87 21.04 -2.57
CA GLY A 42 -5.48 20.61 -2.48
C GLY A 42 -5.29 19.10 -2.48
N GLU A 43 -4.06 18.67 -2.22
CA GLU A 43 -3.68 17.25 -2.19
C GLU A 43 -3.61 16.73 -0.75
N ALA A 44 -4.20 15.56 -0.51
CA ALA A 44 -4.07 14.83 0.75
C ALA A 44 -3.23 13.57 0.52
N PHE A 45 -2.21 13.33 1.35
CA PHE A 45 -1.38 12.14 1.23
C PHE A 45 -1.29 11.34 2.54
N ARG A 46 -1.11 10.03 2.38
CA ARG A 46 -0.81 9.10 3.47
C ARG A 46 0.31 8.18 3.06
N ASP A 47 1.32 8.13 3.91
CA ASP A 47 2.45 7.23 3.77
C ASP A 47 2.24 6.00 4.63
N ALA A 48 2.72 4.84 4.18
CA ALA A 48 2.78 3.62 4.97
C ALA A 48 3.93 2.73 4.51
N THR A 49 4.25 1.74 5.34
CA THR A 49 5.34 0.80 5.07
C THR A 49 4.82 -0.64 5.01
N GLY A 50 5.40 -1.43 4.11
CA GLY A 50 5.17 -2.85 4.00
C GLY A 50 6.50 -3.57 3.96
N THR A 51 6.57 -4.74 4.58
CA THR A 51 7.80 -5.52 4.72
C THR A 51 7.52 -6.94 4.29
N ALA A 52 8.39 -7.50 3.45
CA ALA A 52 8.32 -8.88 2.97
C ALA A 52 9.69 -9.55 3.13
N LYS A 53 9.69 -10.88 3.23
CA LYS A 53 10.92 -11.67 3.21
C LYS A 53 11.37 -11.87 1.77
N VAL A 54 12.68 -11.76 1.58
CA VAL A 54 13.34 -12.04 0.31
C VAL A 54 13.65 -13.54 0.27
N HIS A 55 13.07 -14.24 -0.70
CA HIS A 55 13.40 -15.65 -0.97
C HIS A 55 14.48 -15.72 -2.07
N GLU A 56 15.37 -16.70 -1.98
CA GLU A 56 16.46 -16.87 -2.95
C GLU A 56 15.91 -16.89 -4.40
N GLY A 57 16.35 -15.93 -5.21
CA GLY A 57 16.00 -15.81 -6.63
C GLY A 57 14.67 -15.11 -6.94
N ARG A 58 13.95 -14.55 -5.96
CA ARG A 58 12.63 -13.89 -6.14
C ARG A 58 12.53 -12.53 -5.46
N ASN A 59 13.53 -11.67 -5.68
CA ASN A 59 13.55 -10.33 -5.07
C ASN A 59 12.38 -9.46 -5.55
N ASP A 60 12.01 -9.56 -6.83
CA ASP A 60 10.92 -8.77 -7.43
C ASP A 60 9.56 -9.11 -6.79
N ASP A 61 9.32 -10.39 -6.48
CA ASP A 61 8.12 -10.83 -5.77
C ASP A 61 8.06 -10.25 -4.35
N ALA A 62 9.21 -10.13 -3.68
CA ALA A 62 9.29 -9.57 -2.34
C ALA A 62 9.01 -8.06 -2.33
N VAL A 63 9.52 -7.32 -3.33
CA VAL A 63 9.22 -5.88 -3.47
C VAL A 63 7.73 -5.67 -3.75
N ALA A 64 7.15 -6.43 -4.68
CA ALA A 64 5.72 -6.33 -4.99
C ALA A 64 4.83 -6.67 -3.78
N ALA A 65 5.17 -7.70 -3.01
CA ALA A 65 4.46 -8.05 -1.79
C ALA A 65 4.57 -6.96 -0.71
N ALA A 66 5.75 -6.38 -0.53
CA ALA A 66 5.97 -5.27 0.39
C ALA A 66 5.21 -4.01 -0.06
N GLU A 67 5.18 -3.73 -1.36
CA GLU A 67 4.43 -2.62 -1.96
C GLU A 67 2.92 -2.79 -1.74
N GLU A 68 2.35 -3.97 -2.02
CA GLU A 68 0.93 -4.23 -1.80
C GLU A 68 0.54 -4.03 -0.33
N ALA A 69 1.37 -4.52 0.60
CA ALA A 69 1.16 -4.34 2.03
C ALA A 69 1.22 -2.86 2.44
N ALA A 70 2.17 -2.09 1.89
CA ALA A 70 2.30 -0.67 2.14
C ALA A 70 1.09 0.11 1.58
N PHE A 71 0.71 -0.17 0.34
CA PHE A 71 -0.44 0.44 -0.33
C PHE A 71 -1.74 0.21 0.44
N SER A 72 -2.00 -1.04 0.86
CA SER A 72 -3.19 -1.40 1.63
C SER A 72 -3.27 -0.60 2.95
N LYS A 73 -2.15 -0.53 3.69
CA LYS A 73 -2.06 0.27 4.94
C LYS A 73 -2.24 1.77 4.69
N ALA A 74 -1.71 2.31 3.59
CA ALA A 74 -1.89 3.71 3.23
C ALA A 74 -3.36 4.02 2.92
N CYS A 75 -4.04 3.14 2.17
CA CYS A 75 -5.47 3.26 1.87
C CYS A 75 -6.34 3.18 3.13
N ALA A 76 -5.99 2.30 4.07
CA ALA A 76 -6.72 2.15 5.33
C ALA A 76 -6.75 3.46 6.15
N ARG A 77 -5.70 4.26 6.09
CA ARG A 77 -5.62 5.57 6.77
C ARG A 77 -6.55 6.63 6.20
N PHE A 78 -7.10 6.42 5.01
CA PHE A 78 -8.15 7.25 4.42
C PHE A 78 -9.55 6.70 4.65
N GLY A 79 -9.70 5.61 5.40
CA GLY A 79 -10.99 4.95 5.62
C GLY A 79 -11.38 3.98 4.50
N PHE A 80 -10.60 3.88 3.41
CA PHE A 80 -10.87 2.95 2.31
C PHE A 80 -10.51 1.50 2.60
N GLY A 81 -9.82 1.23 3.71
CA GLY A 81 -9.30 -0.11 4.05
C GLY A 81 -9.91 -0.75 5.28
N LEU A 82 -10.90 -0.12 5.94
CA LEU A 82 -11.57 -0.72 7.10
C LEU A 82 -12.24 -2.06 6.75
N TYR A 83 -12.74 -2.22 5.52
CA TYR A 83 -13.32 -3.49 5.05
C TYR A 83 -12.27 -4.57 4.72
N LEU A 84 -10.99 -4.21 4.54
CA LEU A 84 -9.92 -5.17 4.19
C LEU A 84 -9.33 -5.88 5.42
N TYR A 85 -9.57 -5.34 6.62
CA TYR A 85 -9.18 -5.96 7.90
C TYR A 85 -10.29 -6.76 8.57
N HIS A 86 -11.53 -6.63 8.08
CA HIS A 86 -12.60 -7.55 8.44
C HIS A 86 -12.40 -8.80 7.57
N GLN A 87 -11.51 -9.69 7.99
CA GLN A 87 -11.77 -11.10 7.70
C GLN A 87 -13.08 -11.42 8.40
N ASP A 88 -14.07 -11.84 7.62
CA ASP A 88 -15.31 -12.39 8.13
C ASP A 88 -15.03 -13.28 9.36
N GLU A 89 -15.40 -12.81 10.56
CA GLU A 89 -15.80 -13.71 11.64
C GLU A 89 -17.11 -14.37 11.20
N ILE A 90 -17.03 -15.27 10.22
CA ILE A 90 -18.07 -16.27 10.00
C ILE A 90 -17.88 -17.29 11.10
N LEU A 91 -18.73 -17.13 12.11
CA LEU A 91 -19.01 -18.08 13.19
C LEU A 91 -19.59 -19.39 12.65
#